data_AF-A0A9D7NSX5-F1
#
_entry.id   AF-A0A9D7NSX5-F1
#
_cell.length_a   1.000
_cell.length_b   1.000
_cell.length_c   1.000
_cell.angle_alpha   90.00
_cell.angle_beta   90.00
_cell.angle_gamma   90.00
#
_symmetry.space_group_name_H-M   'P 1'
#
loop_
_entity.id
_entity.type
_entity.pdbx_description
1 polymer ?
#
loop_
_entity_poly.entity_id
_entity_poly.type
_entity_poly.pdbx_seq_one_letter_code
_entity_poly.pdbx_strand_id
1 'polypeptide(L)'
;MGQALAILPDKQQMLDVKKRIAVMLPGGSKLNDNEQYALAQLSLMHSLDPFNGEIWYIPNRGPMIGIKGLRKKAREQVKGNFWINFREITDADERKRYGIADRALAFEARLFDSENVRTYCAMIETMTKSGIPWSDVKGMIGEQPYTSGIGVLKPEDQTKMERVQCAMKRAEADALKRRFDVPFGMTINAEIDYEDHAQDWVIEGQLVDTQDADPRKAFDAKCIELKATEAEISLAMDDAGGDYETAAQYLSRRVSARVLTNGKKQMGRDDSGL
;
A
#
# COMPACT_ATOMS: atom_id res chain seq x y z
N MET A 1 -24.58 24.49 18.85
CA MET A 1 -23.38 24.42 18.00
C MET A 1 -22.19 25.06 18.73
N GLY A 2 -21.45 24.30 19.56
CA GLY A 2 -20.41 24.90 20.42
C GLY A 2 -19.41 23.91 21.03
N GLN A 3 -19.08 22.81 20.35
CA GLN A 3 -18.13 21.79 20.86
C GLN A 3 -17.04 21.41 19.84
N ALA A 4 -16.67 22.33 18.94
CA ALA A 4 -15.69 22.05 17.88
C ALA A 4 -14.33 22.73 18.08
N LEU A 5 -14.02 23.21 19.28
CA LEU A 5 -12.62 23.32 19.71
C LEU A 5 -12.30 21.96 20.35
N ALA A 6 -11.99 21.00 19.48
CA ALA A 6 -11.46 19.71 19.88
C ALA A 6 -10.35 19.96 20.91
N ILE A 7 -10.48 19.35 22.09
CA ILE A 7 -9.49 19.44 23.16
C ILE A 7 -8.16 19.02 22.57
N LEU A 8 -7.29 19.99 22.30
CA LEU A 8 -5.93 19.70 21.87
C LEU A 8 -5.29 18.85 22.96
N PRO A 9 -4.59 17.75 22.60
CA PRO A 9 -3.88 16.96 23.58
C PRO A 9 -2.96 17.85 24.42
N ASP A 10 -2.82 17.51 25.70
CA ASP A 10 -1.89 18.22 26.56
C ASP A 10 -0.48 18.22 25.92
N LYS A 11 0.15 19.39 25.89
CA LYS A 11 1.42 19.58 25.18
C LYS A 11 2.51 18.68 25.77
N GLN A 12 2.50 18.48 27.09
CA GLN A 12 3.49 17.64 27.75
C GLN A 12 3.26 16.17 27.38
N GLN A 13 2.02 15.68 27.43
CA GLN A 13 1.68 14.31 27.01
C GLN A 13 2.12 14.02 25.57
N MET A 14 1.90 14.96 24.65
CA MET A 14 2.31 14.82 23.25
C MET A 14 3.83 14.74 23.11
N LEU A 15 4.58 15.59 23.82
CA LEU A 15 6.05 15.54 23.83
C LEU A 15 6.57 14.22 24.40
N ASP A 16 5.92 13.68 25.43
CA ASP A 16 6.29 12.40 26.03
C ASP A 16 6.02 11.23 25.08
N VAL A 17 4.87 11.21 24.41
CA VAL A 17 4.56 10.21 23.38
C VAL A 17 5.54 10.31 22.21
N LYS A 18 5.86 11.53 21.74
CA LYS A 18 6.86 11.76 20.69
C LYS A 18 8.23 11.18 21.06
N LYS A 19 8.74 11.50 22.26
CA LYS A 19 10.01 10.94 22.76
C LYS A 19 9.98 9.41 22.79
N ARG A 20 8.86 8.82 23.22
CA ARG A 20 8.68 7.36 23.21
C ARG A 20 8.62 6.79 21.79
N ILE A 21 8.00 7.47 20.83
CA ILE A 21 8.00 7.05 19.41
C ILE A 21 9.44 6.96 18.91
N ALA A 22 10.27 7.98 19.15
CA ALA A 22 11.66 7.99 18.71
C ALA A 22 12.49 6.81 19.26
N VAL A 23 12.25 6.41 20.51
CA VAL A 23 13.06 5.39 21.21
C VAL A 23 12.48 3.98 21.10
N MET A 24 11.16 3.83 21.19
CA MET A 24 10.49 2.55 21.38
C MET A 24 9.80 2.01 20.13
N LEU A 25 9.41 2.87 19.17
CA LEU A 25 8.73 2.41 17.96
C LEU A 25 9.77 1.84 16.98
N PRO A 26 9.58 0.62 16.43
CA PRO A 26 10.46 0.11 15.39
C PRO A 26 10.51 1.05 14.17
N GLY A 27 11.68 1.60 13.89
CA GLY A 27 11.86 2.61 12.84
C GLY A 27 11.45 4.03 13.23
N GLY A 28 11.04 4.28 14.48
CA GLY A 28 10.67 5.60 14.97
C GLY A 28 11.82 6.62 14.90
N SER A 29 13.06 6.17 15.06
CA SER A 29 14.27 7.00 14.89
C SER A 29 14.52 7.46 13.45
N LYS A 30 13.85 6.84 12.46
CA LYS A 30 13.92 7.24 11.05
C LYS A 30 12.91 8.34 10.69
N LEU A 31 11.91 8.57 11.55
CA LEU A 31 10.94 9.63 11.36
C LEU A 31 11.57 10.96 11.76
N ASN A 32 11.32 12.01 10.98
CA ASN A 32 11.76 13.35 11.34
C ASN A 32 10.91 13.92 12.50
N ASP A 33 11.36 15.05 13.06
CA ASP A 33 10.76 15.65 14.25
C ASP A 33 9.26 15.98 14.09
N ASN A 34 8.88 16.45 12.90
CA ASN A 34 7.49 16.80 12.55
C ASN A 34 6.63 15.56 12.34
N GLU A 35 7.17 14.51 11.72
CA GLU A 35 6.47 13.23 11.53
C GLU A 35 6.17 12.55 12.86
N GLN A 36 7.14 12.52 13.77
CA GLN A 36 6.95 11.99 15.12
C GLN A 36 5.90 12.79 15.89
N TYR A 37 5.91 14.12 15.75
CA TYR A 37 4.94 15.01 16.38
C TYR A 37 3.52 14.77 15.83
N ALA A 38 3.37 14.68 14.50
CA ALA A 38 2.10 14.38 13.85
C ALA A 38 1.56 13.01 14.29
N LEU A 39 2.41 11.98 14.34
CA LEU A 39 2.03 10.66 14.81
C LEU A 39 1.57 10.71 16.28
N ALA A 40 2.31 11.40 17.16
CA ALA A 40 1.95 11.56 18.56
C ALA A 40 0.59 12.27 18.73
N GLN A 41 0.38 13.37 18.00
CA GLN A 41 -0.85 14.16 18.05
C GLN A 41 -2.07 13.32 17.66
N LEU A 42 -2.01 12.61 16.54
CA LEU A 42 -3.13 11.77 16.08
C LEU A 42 -3.35 10.54 16.95
N SER A 43 -2.28 9.96 17.48
CA SER A 43 -2.36 8.87 18.45
C SER A 43 -3.19 9.28 19.66
N LEU A 44 -2.90 10.46 20.24
CA LEU A 44 -3.63 10.98 21.39
C LEU A 44 -5.06 11.40 21.01
N MET A 45 -5.22 12.16 19.93
CA MET A 45 -6.52 12.70 19.48
C MET A 45 -7.54 11.58 19.18
N HIS A 46 -7.09 10.47 18.61
CA HIS A 46 -7.95 9.35 18.28
C HIS A 46 -7.85 8.19 19.29
N SER A 47 -7.11 8.37 20.37
CA SER A 47 -6.85 7.32 21.36
C SER A 47 -6.36 6.01 20.72
N LEU A 48 -5.44 6.11 19.76
CA LEU A 48 -4.79 4.99 19.08
C LEU A 48 -3.37 4.80 19.62
N ASP A 49 -2.97 3.55 19.83
CA ASP A 49 -1.64 3.20 20.31
C ASP A 49 -0.65 2.92 19.15
N PRO A 50 0.36 3.79 18.93
CA PRO A 50 1.37 3.55 17.89
C PRO A 50 2.25 2.34 18.21
N PHE A 51 2.42 1.97 19.48
CA PHE A 51 3.28 0.86 19.90
C PHE A 51 2.62 -0.51 19.73
N ASN A 52 1.28 -0.56 19.69
CA ASN A 52 0.52 -1.77 19.40
C ASN A 52 0.18 -1.92 17.91
N GLY A 53 0.59 -0.97 17.07
CA GLY A 53 0.30 -0.97 15.64
C GLY A 53 -1.14 -0.57 15.28
N GLU A 54 -1.76 0.24 16.14
CA GLU A 54 -3.08 0.82 15.88
C GLU A 54 -2.99 2.02 14.93
N ILE A 55 -1.85 2.69 14.89
CA ILE A 55 -1.53 3.79 13.98
C ILE A 55 -0.04 3.73 13.61
N TRP A 56 0.27 4.08 12.37
CA TRP A 56 1.63 4.06 11.80
C TRP A 56 1.88 5.37 11.05
N TYR A 57 3.14 5.69 10.79
CA TYR A 57 3.51 6.77 9.88
C TYR A 57 4.18 6.18 8.64
N ILE A 58 3.71 6.56 7.46
CA ILE A 58 4.35 6.21 6.19
C ILE A 58 5.06 7.47 5.68
N PRO A 59 6.39 7.47 5.55
CA PRO A 59 7.12 8.62 5.01
C PRO A 59 6.50 9.12 3.71
N ASN A 60 6.40 10.44 3.55
CA ASN A 60 5.79 11.14 2.41
C ASN A 60 4.28 10.89 2.17
N ARG A 61 3.64 9.98 2.90
CA ARG A 61 2.17 9.76 2.85
C ARG A 61 1.46 10.21 4.10
N GLY A 62 2.17 10.26 5.21
CA GLY A 62 1.62 10.67 6.49
C GLY A 62 1.12 9.52 7.37
N PRO A 63 0.36 9.87 8.42
CA PRO A 63 -0.14 8.93 9.42
C PRO A 63 -1.30 8.10 8.87
N MET A 64 -1.28 6.79 9.15
CA MET A 64 -2.26 5.82 8.69
C MET A 64 -2.74 4.94 9.85
N ILE A 65 -4.05 4.74 9.95
CA ILE A 65 -4.63 3.81 10.92
C ILE A 65 -4.33 2.36 10.51
N GLY A 66 -3.76 1.60 11.46
CA GLY A 66 -3.49 0.18 11.27
C GLY A 66 -4.74 -0.67 11.43
N ILE A 67 -4.69 -1.93 10.98
CA ILE A 67 -5.82 -2.86 11.09
C ILE A 67 -6.33 -3.06 12.52
N LYS A 68 -5.42 -3.06 13.51
CA LYS A 68 -5.79 -3.13 14.93
C LYS A 68 -6.55 -1.87 15.38
N GLY A 69 -6.14 -0.69 14.91
CA GLY A 69 -6.83 0.57 15.17
C GLY A 69 -8.21 0.60 14.53
N LEU A 70 -8.33 0.14 13.27
CA LEU A 70 -9.62 0.00 12.59
C LEU A 70 -10.57 -0.91 13.37
N ARG A 71 -10.10 -2.08 13.82
CA ARG A 71 -10.91 -2.99 14.66
C ARG A 71 -11.33 -2.33 15.97
N LYS A 72 -10.45 -1.57 16.62
CA LYS A 72 -10.76 -0.84 17.85
C LYS A 72 -11.86 0.19 17.61
N LYS A 73 -11.74 1.02 16.56
CA LYS A 73 -12.75 2.02 16.17
C LYS A 73 -14.07 1.41 15.75
N ALA A 74 -14.05 0.28 15.04
CA ALA A 74 -15.26 -0.47 14.74
C ALA A 74 -15.97 -0.97 16.00
N ARG A 75 -15.22 -1.46 17.01
CA ARG A 75 -15.79 -1.91 18.29
C ARG A 75 -16.41 -0.77 19.12
N GLU A 76 -15.87 0.44 19.01
CA GLU A 76 -16.43 1.63 19.65
C GLU A 76 -17.80 2.01 19.04
N GLN A 77 -18.05 1.67 17.77
CA GLN A 77 -19.26 2.05 17.04
C GLN A 77 -20.34 0.96 17.00
N VAL A 78 -19.94 -0.32 16.99
CA VAL A 78 -20.89 -1.43 16.87
C VAL A 78 -21.62 -1.70 18.19
N LYS A 79 -22.94 -1.90 18.14
CA LYS A 79 -23.70 -2.44 19.27
C LYS A 79 -23.65 -3.96 19.24
N GLY A 80 -22.69 -4.55 19.96
CA GLY A 80 -22.50 -5.99 20.04
C GLY A 80 -21.13 -6.42 19.50
N ASN A 81 -21.11 -7.41 18.61
CA ASN A 81 -19.87 -7.91 18.01
C ASN A 81 -19.96 -7.90 16.48
N PHE A 82 -18.80 -7.99 15.83
CA PHE A 82 -18.68 -8.25 14.39
C PHE A 82 -17.68 -9.39 14.15
N TRP A 83 -17.83 -10.08 13.04
CA TRP A 83 -16.89 -11.10 12.57
C TRP A 83 -16.70 -10.99 11.06
N ILE A 84 -15.61 -11.56 10.57
CA ILE A 84 -15.22 -11.47 9.17
C ILE A 84 -14.93 -12.86 8.65
N ASN A 85 -15.53 -13.18 7.52
CA ASN A 85 -15.19 -14.36 6.74
C ASN A 85 -14.38 -13.92 5.52
N PHE A 86 -13.34 -14.68 5.20
CA PHE A 86 -12.52 -14.43 4.02
C PHE A 86 -12.82 -15.45 2.93
N ARG A 87 -12.92 -14.97 1.69
CA ARG A 87 -13.04 -15.79 0.49
C ARG A 87 -11.95 -15.39 -0.49
N GLU A 88 -11.18 -16.34 -0.98
CA GLU A 88 -10.22 -16.08 -2.06
C GLU A 88 -10.96 -15.86 -3.38
N ILE A 89 -10.55 -14.85 -4.16
CA ILE A 89 -11.15 -14.52 -5.45
C ILE A 89 -10.34 -15.18 -6.57
N THR A 90 -10.76 -16.37 -6.95
CA THR A 90 -10.13 -17.18 -8.01
C THR A 90 -10.89 -17.16 -9.33
N ASP A 91 -12.18 -16.82 -9.32
CA ASP A 91 -13.04 -16.78 -10.50
C ASP A 91 -12.60 -15.69 -11.50
N ALA A 92 -12.47 -16.04 -12.78
CA ALA A 92 -11.91 -15.15 -13.80
C ALA A 92 -12.82 -13.94 -14.10
N ASP A 93 -14.13 -14.15 -14.14
CA ASP A 93 -15.10 -13.08 -14.41
C ASP A 93 -15.18 -12.10 -13.23
N GLU A 94 -15.14 -12.63 -12.01
CA GLU A 94 -15.07 -11.82 -10.79
C GLU A 94 -13.78 -11.00 -10.73
N ARG A 95 -12.63 -11.61 -11.04
CA ARG A 95 -11.33 -10.90 -11.10
C ARG A 95 -11.34 -9.78 -12.14
N LYS A 96 -11.91 -10.04 -13.32
CA LYS A 96 -12.07 -9.01 -14.37
C LYS A 96 -12.95 -7.86 -13.90
N ARG A 97 -14.07 -8.13 -13.22
CA ARG A 97 -14.98 -7.11 -12.70
C ARG A 97 -14.32 -6.18 -11.69
N TYR A 98 -13.44 -6.71 -10.85
CA TYR A 98 -12.70 -5.93 -9.85
C TYR A 98 -11.36 -5.36 -10.35
N GLY A 99 -11.01 -5.56 -11.63
CA GLY A 99 -9.73 -5.09 -12.18
C GLY A 99 -8.51 -5.76 -11.52
N ILE A 100 -8.65 -7.00 -11.07
CA ILE A 100 -7.57 -7.73 -10.40
C ILE A 100 -6.62 -8.28 -11.47
N ALA A 101 -5.38 -7.81 -11.48
CA ALA A 101 -4.34 -8.25 -12.41
C ALA A 101 -4.07 -9.77 -12.33
N ASP A 102 -3.55 -10.33 -13.43
CA ASP A 102 -3.12 -11.72 -13.46
C ASP A 102 -2.05 -11.99 -12.40
N ARG A 103 -2.13 -13.17 -11.77
CA ARG A 103 -1.24 -13.62 -10.67
C ARG A 103 -1.30 -12.79 -9.39
N ALA A 104 -2.10 -11.72 -9.32
CA ALA A 104 -2.33 -11.02 -8.06
C ALA A 104 -3.16 -11.88 -7.10
N LEU A 105 -2.78 -11.89 -5.82
CA LEU A 105 -3.57 -12.53 -4.77
C LEU A 105 -4.68 -11.58 -4.36
N ALA A 106 -5.91 -12.09 -4.30
CA ALA A 106 -7.07 -11.27 -3.97
C ALA A 106 -8.02 -12.01 -3.02
N PHE A 107 -8.48 -11.28 -2.01
CA PHE A 107 -9.43 -11.78 -1.02
C PHE A 107 -10.61 -10.81 -0.89
N GLU A 108 -11.80 -11.38 -0.73
CA GLU A 108 -12.98 -10.70 -0.24
C GLU A 108 -13.10 -10.92 1.27
N ALA A 109 -13.23 -9.83 2.02
CA ALA A 109 -13.62 -9.85 3.42
C ALA A 109 -15.12 -9.57 3.52
N ARG A 110 -15.89 -10.52 4.04
CA ARG A 110 -17.33 -10.37 4.33
C ARG A 110 -17.50 -10.07 5.81
N LEU A 111 -17.77 -8.81 6.12
CA LEU A 111 -17.96 -8.33 7.47
C LEU A 111 -19.43 -8.40 7.87
N PHE A 112 -19.71 -9.16 8.92
CA PHE A 112 -21.02 -9.29 9.53
C PHE A 112 -21.04 -8.58 10.87
N ASP A 113 -22.07 -7.79 11.15
CA ASP A 113 -22.27 -7.15 12.45
C ASP A 113 -23.58 -7.60 13.11
N SER A 114 -23.57 -7.64 14.43
CA SER A 114 -24.69 -8.16 15.23
C SER A 114 -26.00 -7.39 15.00
N GLU A 115 -25.93 -6.11 14.66
CA GLU A 115 -27.10 -5.27 14.44
C GLU A 115 -27.81 -5.66 13.14
N ASN A 116 -27.08 -5.69 12.03
CA ASN A 116 -27.61 -6.11 10.73
C ASN A 116 -28.13 -7.55 10.77
N VAL A 117 -27.39 -8.45 11.43
CA VAL A 117 -27.81 -9.85 11.56
C VAL A 117 -29.06 -9.99 12.44
N ARG A 118 -29.18 -9.23 13.53
CA ARG A 118 -30.39 -9.25 14.36
C ARG A 118 -31.61 -8.78 13.59
N THR A 119 -31.48 -7.69 12.83
CA THR A 119 -32.56 -7.15 12.00
C THR A 119 -32.98 -8.17 10.94
N TYR A 120 -32.02 -8.81 10.28
CA TYR A 120 -32.28 -9.88 9.32
C TYR A 120 -33.03 -11.06 9.95
N CYS A 121 -32.58 -11.56 11.10
CA CYS A 121 -33.26 -12.66 11.81
C CYS A 121 -34.66 -12.28 12.28
N ALA A 122 -34.86 -11.05 12.78
CA ALA A 122 -36.17 -10.57 13.20
C ALA A 122 -37.15 -10.52 12.02
N MET A 123 -36.69 -10.09 10.84
CA MET A 123 -37.52 -10.05 9.63
C MET A 123 -37.93 -11.44 9.17
N ILE A 124 -37.00 -12.40 9.19
CA ILE A 124 -37.29 -13.82 8.93
C ILE A 124 -38.35 -14.35 9.90
N GLU A 125 -38.17 -14.06 11.19
CA GLU A 125 -39.08 -14.53 12.25
C GLU A 125 -40.48 -13.96 12.04
N THR A 126 -40.60 -12.67 11.73
CA THR A 126 -41.88 -12.02 11.42
C THR A 126 -42.58 -12.68 10.23
N MET A 127 -41.89 -12.86 9.10
CA MET A 127 -42.50 -13.46 7.90
C MET A 127 -42.91 -14.91 8.11
N THR A 128 -42.07 -15.69 8.80
CA THR A 128 -42.37 -17.10 9.11
C THR A 128 -43.56 -17.21 10.06
N LYS A 129 -43.67 -16.33 11.07
CA LYS A 129 -44.84 -16.25 11.97
C LYS A 129 -46.12 -15.84 11.26
N SER A 130 -46.04 -15.14 10.13
CA SER A 130 -47.17 -14.84 9.26
C SER A 130 -47.59 -16.02 8.35
N GLY A 131 -46.95 -17.19 8.48
CA GLY A 131 -47.31 -18.40 7.76
C GLY A 131 -46.62 -18.55 6.39
N ILE A 132 -45.66 -17.70 6.06
CA ILE A 132 -44.89 -17.81 4.81
C ILE A 132 -43.86 -18.95 4.95
N PRO A 133 -43.81 -19.91 4.01
CA PRO A 133 -42.81 -20.98 4.04
C PRO A 133 -41.38 -20.44 3.99
N TRP A 134 -40.46 -21.08 4.71
CA TRP A 134 -39.05 -20.67 4.77
C TRP A 134 -38.37 -20.57 3.40
N SER A 135 -38.71 -21.45 2.45
CA SER A 135 -38.19 -21.39 1.07
C SER A 135 -38.46 -20.04 0.42
N ASP A 136 -39.65 -19.52 0.63
CA ASP A 136 -40.14 -18.30 -0.01
C ASP A 136 -39.57 -17.09 0.71
N VAL A 137 -39.54 -17.12 2.06
CA VAL A 137 -38.86 -16.09 2.87
C VAL A 137 -37.40 -15.92 2.46
N LYS A 138 -36.67 -17.03 2.28
CA LYS A 138 -35.27 -16.99 1.83
C LYS A 138 -35.13 -16.37 0.43
N GLY A 139 -36.04 -16.68 -0.49
CA GLY A 139 -36.07 -16.09 -1.83
C GLY A 139 -36.41 -14.59 -1.83
N MET A 140 -37.29 -14.16 -0.92
CA MET A 140 -37.74 -12.75 -0.81
C MET A 140 -36.70 -11.85 -0.14
N ILE A 141 -36.08 -12.31 0.95
CA ILE A 141 -35.13 -11.51 1.72
C ILE A 141 -33.72 -11.56 1.10
N GLY A 142 -33.34 -12.71 0.54
CA GLY A 142 -32.00 -12.95 0.03
C GLY A 142 -31.03 -13.49 1.09
N GLU A 143 -29.74 -13.31 0.84
CA GLU A 143 -28.68 -13.77 1.75
C GLU A 143 -28.54 -12.87 2.99
N GLN A 144 -27.88 -13.41 4.01
CA GLN A 144 -27.54 -12.64 5.21
C GLN A 144 -26.72 -11.40 4.83
N PRO A 145 -27.08 -10.20 5.31
CA PRO A 145 -26.39 -8.97 4.93
C PRO A 145 -24.96 -8.94 5.50
N TYR A 146 -24.02 -8.47 4.67
CA TYR A 146 -22.64 -8.20 5.05
C TYR A 146 -22.10 -6.98 4.31
N THR A 147 -21.05 -6.38 4.86
CA THR A 147 -20.25 -5.37 4.14
C THR A 147 -19.03 -6.04 3.53
N SER A 148 -18.84 -5.89 2.22
CA SER A 148 -17.68 -6.46 1.52
C SER A 148 -16.52 -5.47 1.44
N GLY A 149 -15.32 -5.99 1.61
CA GLY A 149 -14.07 -5.29 1.31
C GLY A 149 -13.14 -6.16 0.45
N ILE A 150 -12.40 -5.55 -0.46
CA ILE A 150 -11.53 -6.24 -1.40
C ILE A 150 -10.07 -5.90 -1.10
N GLY A 151 -9.26 -6.93 -0.93
CA GLY A 151 -7.83 -6.80 -0.70
C GLY A 151 -7.05 -7.45 -1.82
N VAL A 152 -6.26 -6.65 -2.53
CA VAL A 152 -5.40 -7.12 -3.62
C VAL A 152 -3.94 -6.95 -3.23
N LEU A 153 -3.12 -7.96 -3.50
CA LEU A 153 -1.67 -7.92 -3.39
C LEU A 153 -1.05 -8.30 -4.74
N LYS A 154 -0.40 -7.32 -5.37
CA LYS A 154 0.23 -7.52 -6.67
C LYS A 154 1.51 -8.37 -6.53
N PRO A 155 1.91 -9.17 -7.53
CA PRO A 155 3.13 -9.98 -7.49
C PRO A 155 4.38 -9.21 -7.04
N GLU A 156 4.53 -7.99 -7.55
CA GLU A 156 5.65 -7.07 -7.31
C GLU A 156 5.62 -6.37 -5.95
N ASP A 157 4.49 -6.40 -5.22
CA ASP A 157 4.40 -5.78 -3.90
C ASP A 157 5.38 -6.46 -2.93
N GLN A 158 6.32 -5.68 -2.40
CA GLN A 158 7.22 -6.12 -1.34
C GLN A 158 6.51 -6.07 0.02
N THR A 159 6.54 -7.18 0.76
CA THR A 159 5.95 -7.28 2.10
C THR A 159 6.80 -8.16 3.00
N LYS A 160 7.00 -7.73 4.25
CA LYS A 160 7.63 -8.55 5.31
C LYS A 160 6.66 -9.58 5.89
N MET A 161 5.36 -9.39 5.67
CA MET A 161 4.30 -10.31 6.11
C MET A 161 4.02 -11.32 5.01
N GLU A 162 3.59 -12.52 5.41
CA GLU A 162 3.06 -13.53 4.50
C GLU A 162 2.05 -12.91 3.53
N ARG A 163 2.20 -13.21 2.23
CA ARG A 163 1.45 -12.56 1.15
C ARG A 163 -0.06 -12.75 1.29
N VAL A 164 -0.51 -13.95 1.65
CA VAL A 164 -1.92 -14.26 1.91
C VAL A 164 -2.46 -13.40 3.05
N GLN A 165 -1.77 -13.35 4.19
CA GLN A 165 -2.17 -12.53 5.33
C GLN A 165 -2.22 -11.03 4.99
N CYS A 166 -1.30 -10.55 4.16
CA CYS A 166 -1.30 -9.16 3.71
C CYS A 166 -2.56 -8.84 2.89
N ALA A 167 -2.90 -9.68 1.90
CA ALA A 167 -4.10 -9.52 1.09
C ALA A 167 -5.39 -9.59 1.95
N MET A 168 -5.48 -10.55 2.87
CA MET A 168 -6.61 -10.66 3.81
C MET A 168 -6.74 -9.40 4.68
N LYS A 169 -5.65 -8.88 5.25
CA LYS A 169 -5.69 -7.66 6.07
C LYS A 169 -6.06 -6.41 5.26
N ARG A 170 -5.67 -6.33 3.99
CA ARG A 170 -6.12 -5.27 3.08
C ARG A 170 -7.63 -5.36 2.83
N ALA A 171 -8.15 -6.57 2.59
CA ALA A 171 -9.58 -6.80 2.38
C ALA A 171 -10.40 -6.42 3.62
N GLU A 172 -9.93 -6.84 4.80
CA GLU A 172 -10.55 -6.47 6.07
C GLU A 172 -10.53 -4.96 6.32
N ALA A 173 -9.39 -4.30 6.05
CA ALA A 173 -9.28 -2.87 6.23
C ALA A 173 -10.29 -2.11 5.36
N ASP A 174 -10.47 -2.53 4.10
CA ASP A 174 -11.47 -1.97 3.19
C ASP A 174 -12.90 -2.21 3.70
N ALA A 175 -13.23 -3.42 4.16
CA ALA A 175 -14.56 -3.73 4.70
C ALA A 175 -14.89 -2.89 5.94
N LEU A 176 -13.91 -2.71 6.85
CA LEU A 176 -14.07 -1.89 8.05
C LEU A 176 -14.26 -0.41 7.71
N LYS A 177 -13.48 0.13 6.76
CA LYS A 177 -13.59 1.52 6.30
C LYS A 177 -14.93 1.83 5.62
N ARG A 178 -15.54 0.85 4.96
CA ARG A 178 -16.87 0.99 4.35
C ARG A 178 -18.00 0.91 5.38
N ARG A 179 -17.86 0.08 6.41
CA ARG A 179 -18.92 -0.15 7.41
C ARG A 179 -18.94 0.90 8.51
N PHE A 180 -17.79 1.36 8.97
CA PHE A 180 -17.63 2.21 10.14
C PHE A 180 -16.98 3.53 9.79
N ASP A 181 -17.32 4.58 10.53
CA ASP A 181 -16.72 5.90 10.33
C ASP A 181 -15.27 5.88 10.84
N VAL A 182 -14.32 6.18 9.96
CA VAL A 182 -12.89 6.16 10.29
C VAL A 182 -12.39 7.60 10.31
N PRO A 183 -11.86 8.07 11.45
CA PRO A 183 -11.70 9.50 11.68
C PRO A 183 -10.63 10.18 10.81
N PHE A 184 -9.71 9.42 10.21
CA PHE A 184 -8.70 9.91 9.28
C PHE A 184 -8.11 8.74 8.47
N GLY A 185 -7.44 9.06 7.35
CA GLY A 185 -6.84 8.04 6.46
C GLY A 185 -7.78 7.54 5.35
N MET A 186 -8.85 8.29 5.06
CA MET A 186 -9.61 8.15 3.82
C MET A 186 -9.00 9.02 2.72
N THR A 187 -7.91 8.57 2.12
CA THR A 187 -7.65 8.90 0.71
C THR A 187 -8.13 7.69 -0.10
N ILE A 188 -9.43 7.65 -0.38
CA ILE A 188 -9.99 6.81 -1.45
C ILE A 188 -9.80 7.60 -2.76
N ASN A 189 -8.56 7.94 -3.10
CA ASN A 189 -8.27 8.41 -4.44
C ASN A 189 -7.96 7.16 -5.25
N ALA A 190 -8.96 6.72 -6.03
CA ALA A 190 -8.82 5.70 -7.06
C ALA A 190 -7.91 6.15 -8.23
N GLU A 191 -7.33 7.36 -8.14
CA GLU A 191 -6.50 8.02 -9.15
C GLU A 191 -5.21 8.60 -8.52
N ILE A 192 -4.52 7.83 -7.68
CA ILE A 192 -3.08 8.09 -7.53
C ILE A 192 -2.44 7.20 -8.59
N ASP A 193 -2.12 7.82 -9.73
CA ASP A 193 -1.21 7.26 -10.71
C ASP A 193 0.02 6.76 -9.95
N TYR A 194 0.18 5.44 -9.92
CA TYR A 194 1.41 4.79 -9.49
C TYR A 194 2.44 4.91 -10.62
N GLU A 195 2.62 6.11 -11.16
CA GLU A 195 3.83 6.42 -11.90
C GLU A 195 4.92 6.62 -10.84
N ASP A 196 5.90 5.70 -10.87
CA ASP A 196 7.27 5.89 -10.40
C ASP A 196 7.43 6.70 -9.10
N HIS A 197 7.63 6.09 -7.93
CA HIS A 197 8.92 5.53 -7.59
C HIS A 197 8.79 4.51 -6.46
N ALA A 198 8.91 3.23 -6.81
CA ALA A 198 9.52 2.25 -5.92
C ALA A 198 11.05 2.42 -6.02
N GLN A 199 11.58 3.61 -5.66
CA GLN A 199 13.02 3.78 -5.54
C GLN A 199 13.45 3.12 -4.22
N ASP A 200 14.01 1.92 -4.39
CA ASP A 200 15.19 1.44 -3.69
C ASP A 200 15.25 1.68 -2.18
N TRP A 201 14.90 0.63 -1.44
CA TRP A 201 15.51 0.39 -0.14
C TRP A 201 16.98 -0.04 -0.33
N VAL A 202 17.83 0.89 -0.74
CA VAL A 202 19.28 0.77 -0.60
C VAL A 202 19.65 1.25 0.81
N ILE A 203 20.30 0.38 1.56
CA ILE A 203 20.93 0.70 2.83
C ILE A 203 22.26 1.42 2.52
N GLU A 204 22.49 2.49 3.28
CA GLU A 204 23.73 3.28 3.48
C GLU A 204 24.09 4.39 2.47
N GLY A 205 23.89 5.64 2.95
CA GLY A 205 24.69 6.81 2.55
C GLY A 205 23.91 7.89 1.79
N GLN A 206 23.49 8.95 2.50
CA GLN A 206 23.09 10.27 1.96
C GLN A 206 22.04 10.28 0.82
N LEU A 207 20.77 10.47 1.19
CA LEU A 207 19.79 11.04 0.25
C LEU A 207 20.21 12.49 -0.04
N VAL A 208 20.83 12.69 -1.21
CA VAL A 208 21.01 14.01 -1.81
C VAL A 208 19.72 14.31 -2.57
N ASP A 209 19.13 15.46 -2.28
CA ASP A 209 17.98 16.01 -3.00
C ASP A 209 18.35 16.15 -4.49
N THR A 210 17.80 15.30 -5.36
CA THR A 210 18.23 15.16 -6.77
C THR A 210 17.61 16.20 -7.69
N GLN A 211 16.81 17.15 -7.18
CA GLN A 211 16.22 18.21 -8.01
C GLN A 211 17.25 19.25 -8.48
N ASP A 212 18.48 19.26 -7.95
CA ASP A 212 19.60 20.11 -8.38
C ASP A 212 20.82 19.30 -8.89
N ALA A 213 20.63 18.05 -9.29
CA ALA A 213 21.73 17.24 -9.82
C ALA A 213 22.16 17.79 -11.19
N ASP A 214 23.33 18.45 -11.22
CA ASP A 214 24.04 18.85 -12.44
C ASP A 214 23.97 17.72 -13.49
N PRO A 215 23.32 17.93 -14.65
CA PRO A 215 23.11 16.90 -15.67
C PRO A 215 24.41 16.22 -16.10
N ARG A 216 25.52 16.95 -16.05
CA ARG A 216 26.84 16.41 -16.36
C ARG A 216 27.28 15.34 -15.36
N LYS A 217 27.06 15.57 -14.06
CA LYS A 217 27.43 14.60 -13.01
C LYS A 217 26.59 13.33 -13.11
N ALA A 218 25.31 13.45 -13.44
CA ALA A 218 24.44 12.30 -13.68
C ALA A 218 24.92 11.49 -14.90
N PHE A 219 25.31 12.16 -15.98
CA PHE A 219 25.89 11.52 -17.16
C PHE A 219 27.23 10.83 -16.86
N ASP A 220 28.14 11.47 -16.13
CA ASP A 220 29.43 10.90 -15.73
C ASP A 220 29.23 9.65 -14.87
N ALA A 221 28.29 9.68 -13.92
CA ALA A 221 27.94 8.51 -13.10
C ALA A 221 27.41 7.34 -13.98
N LYS A 222 26.58 7.66 -14.98
CA LYS A 222 26.07 6.65 -15.93
C LYS A 222 27.19 6.06 -16.80
N CYS A 223 28.17 6.86 -17.22
CA CYS A 223 29.33 6.39 -17.96
C CYS A 223 30.14 5.36 -17.16
N ILE A 224 30.34 5.62 -15.86
CA ILE A 224 31.04 4.72 -14.93
C ILE A 224 30.25 3.43 -14.73
N GLU A 225 28.94 3.54 -14.45
CA GLU A 225 28.04 2.40 -14.24
C GLU A 225 28.06 1.43 -15.44
N LEU A 226 27.97 1.97 -16.65
CA LEU A 226 27.93 1.19 -17.89
C LEU A 226 29.30 0.70 -18.35
N LYS A 227 30.39 1.10 -17.69
CA LYS A 227 31.77 0.88 -18.15
C LYS A 227 31.91 1.27 -19.63
N ALA A 228 31.43 2.48 -19.96
CA ALA A 228 31.51 3.02 -21.30
C ALA A 228 32.96 3.38 -21.65
N THR A 229 33.33 3.17 -22.91
CA THR A 229 34.63 3.60 -23.45
C THR A 229 34.56 5.06 -23.89
N GLU A 230 35.69 5.76 -23.91
CA GLU A 230 35.75 7.18 -24.33
C GLU A 230 35.14 7.41 -25.72
N ALA A 231 35.34 6.47 -26.66
CA ALA A 231 34.76 6.53 -27.99
C ALA A 231 33.22 6.46 -27.98
N GLU A 232 32.63 5.65 -27.09
CA GLU A 232 31.16 5.56 -26.95
C GLU A 232 30.59 6.81 -26.29
N ILE A 233 31.30 7.37 -25.31
CA ILE A 233 30.91 8.60 -24.61
C ILE A 233 30.92 9.78 -25.59
N SER A 234 32.02 9.95 -26.34
CA SER A 234 32.16 11.01 -27.34
C SER A 234 31.04 10.94 -28.38
N LEU A 235 30.79 9.75 -28.94
CA LEU A 235 29.79 9.58 -29.99
C LEU A 235 28.36 9.81 -29.47
N ALA A 236 28.06 9.41 -28.23
CA ALA A 236 26.78 9.68 -27.61
C ALA A 236 26.55 11.18 -27.36
N MET A 237 27.60 11.93 -26.99
CA MET A 237 27.54 13.38 -26.82
C MET A 237 27.35 14.12 -28.15
N ASP A 238 28.03 13.66 -29.22
CA ASP A 238 27.87 14.20 -30.57
C ASP A 238 26.46 13.97 -31.11
N ASP A 239 25.93 12.75 -30.95
CA ASP A 239 24.56 12.39 -31.37
C ASP A 239 23.48 13.18 -30.60
N ALA A 240 23.77 13.54 -29.35
CA ALA A 240 22.88 14.30 -28.49
C ALA A 240 23.00 15.82 -28.65
N GLY A 241 23.91 16.31 -29.49
CA GLY A 241 24.16 17.76 -29.64
C GLY A 241 24.62 18.45 -28.35
N GLY A 242 25.31 17.72 -27.47
CA GLY A 242 25.79 18.23 -26.18
C GLY A 242 24.81 18.14 -25.01
N ASP A 243 23.59 17.63 -25.22
CA ASP A 243 22.61 17.41 -24.14
C ASP A 243 22.92 16.13 -23.35
N TYR A 244 23.27 16.28 -22.07
CA TYR A 244 23.75 15.19 -21.22
C TYR A 244 22.68 14.12 -20.92
N GLU A 245 21.40 14.50 -20.86
CA GLU A 245 20.31 13.57 -20.58
C GLU A 245 20.03 12.68 -21.79
N THR A 246 19.95 13.29 -22.97
CA THR A 246 19.80 12.58 -24.25
C THR A 246 21.04 11.71 -24.54
N ALA A 247 22.24 12.21 -24.23
CA ALA A 247 23.48 11.44 -24.36
C ALA A 247 23.46 10.17 -23.49
N ALA A 248 22.92 10.23 -22.27
CA ALA A 248 22.81 9.05 -21.38
C ALA A 248 21.92 7.95 -21.99
N GLN A 249 20.84 8.33 -22.68
CA GLN A 249 19.94 7.39 -23.36
C GLN A 249 20.61 6.73 -24.56
N TYR A 250 21.33 7.50 -25.39
CA TYR A 250 22.09 6.95 -26.52
C TYR A 250 23.21 6.03 -26.05
N LEU A 251 23.93 6.42 -24.99
CA LEU A 251 25.00 5.61 -24.41
C LEU A 251 24.49 4.26 -23.92
N SER A 252 23.35 4.24 -23.21
CA SER A 252 22.73 3.01 -22.73
C SER A 252 22.40 2.04 -23.87
N ARG A 253 21.80 2.55 -24.96
CA ARG A 253 21.48 1.74 -26.15
C ARG A 253 22.73 1.15 -26.81
N ARG A 254 23.79 1.96 -26.95
CA ARG A 254 25.07 1.54 -27.56
C ARG A 254 25.76 0.46 -26.74
N VAL A 255 25.85 0.63 -25.43
CA VAL A 255 26.48 -0.35 -24.53
C VAL A 255 25.69 -1.66 -24.53
N SER A 256 24.35 -1.61 -24.51
CA SER A 256 23.53 -2.82 -24.63
C SER A 256 23.76 -3.55 -25.96
N ALA A 257 23.85 -2.83 -27.07
CA ALA A 257 24.15 -3.42 -28.39
C ALA A 257 25.52 -4.10 -28.40
N ARG A 258 26.55 -3.46 -27.82
CA ARG A 258 27.89 -4.05 -27.68
C ARG A 258 27.86 -5.35 -26.89
N VAL A 259 27.20 -5.37 -25.73
CA VAL A 259 27.09 -6.56 -24.87
C VAL A 259 26.43 -7.72 -25.64
N LEU A 260 25.37 -7.44 -26.40
CA LEU A 260 24.72 -8.44 -27.25
C LEU A 260 25.65 -8.97 -28.36
N THR A 261 26.43 -8.11 -29.01
CA THR A 261 27.38 -8.54 -30.05
C THR A 261 28.54 -9.36 -29.51
N ASN A 262 29.06 -9.01 -28.32
CA ASN A 262 30.13 -9.74 -27.67
C ASN A 262 29.65 -11.11 -27.15
N GLY A 263 28.42 -11.19 -26.62
CA GLY A 263 27.81 -12.45 -26.21
C GLY A 263 27.60 -13.42 -27.39
N LYS A 264 27.24 -12.92 -28.58
CA LYS A 264 27.12 -13.75 -29.79
C LYS A 264 28.47 -14.29 -30.29
N LYS A 265 29.55 -13.51 -30.20
CA LYS A 265 30.91 -14.00 -30.52
C LYS A 265 31.39 -15.08 -29.56
N GLN A 266 30.96 -15.04 -28.30
CA GLN A 266 31.33 -16.03 -27.30
C GLN A 266 30.56 -17.35 -27.43
N MET A 267 29.35 -17.33 -28.02
CA MET A 267 28.53 -18.53 -28.26
C MET A 267 28.74 -19.18 -29.64
N GLY A 268 29.59 -18.60 -30.50
CA GLY A 268 29.77 -19.05 -31.88
C GLY A 268 31.24 -19.30 -32.22
N ARG A 269 31.86 -20.31 -31.61
CA ARG A 269 33.03 -21.04 -32.16
C ARG A 269 33.42 -22.26 -31.33
N ASP A 270 32.48 -23.20 -31.18
CA ASP A 270 32.84 -24.61 -31.07
C ASP A 270 32.69 -25.23 -32.47
N ASP A 271 33.55 -24.78 -33.41
CA ASP A 271 33.79 -25.47 -34.68
C ASP A 271 34.60 -26.76 -34.40
N SER A 272 34.06 -27.68 -33.61
CA SER A 272 34.47 -29.08 -33.58
C SER A 272 33.48 -29.91 -34.40
N GLY A 273 33.49 -29.64 -35.71
CA GLY A 273 33.06 -30.60 -36.71
C GLY A 273 34.22 -31.54 -37.06
N LEU A 274 33.93 -32.84 -36.96
CA LEU A 274 34.72 -34.05 -37.31
C LEU A 274 35.65 -34.61 -36.23
#